data_AF-A0A7L4TJ47-F1
#
_entry.id   AF-A0A7L4TJ47-F1
#
_cell.length_a   1.000
_cell.length_b   1.000
_cell.length_c   1.000
_cell.angle_alpha   90.00
_cell.angle_beta   90.00
_cell.angle_gamma   90.00
#
_symmetry.space_group_name_H-M   'P 1'
#
loop_
_entity.id
_entity.type
_entity.pdbx_description
1 polymer ?
#
loop_
_entity_poly.entity_id
_entity_poly.type
_entity_poly.pdbx_seq_one_letter_code
_entity_poly.pdbx_strand_id
1 'polypeptide(L)'
;WGGDEAANRWDADAEEDEEAPSSPSALTASEVGYETATLTWEASTDNVAVTRYTISEDGEEAANTTSTSTTISDLTPGTTYTITVTAVDAAGNISEASEEVEITTNEDTEAPTTPATLTVTEVTAASASLSWDASTDNVEIAEYDVYVNGEYNATTANTTFTVAGLEA
;
A
#
# COMPACT_ATOMS: atom_id res chain seq x y z
N TRP A 1 62.77 31.84 15.73
CA TRP A 1 62.50 32.25 14.34
C TRP A 1 62.17 30.96 13.59
N GLY A 2 60.92 30.45 13.59
CA GLY A 2 59.65 31.07 13.15
C GLY A 2 59.55 30.87 11.63
N GLY A 3 58.50 30.33 11.00
CA GLY A 3 57.14 29.95 11.40
C GLY A 3 56.72 28.65 10.68
N ASP A 4 55.67 27.98 11.15
CA ASP A 4 54.25 28.21 10.85
C ASP A 4 53.79 27.33 9.68
N GLU A 5 53.19 26.21 10.11
CA GLU A 5 51.91 25.72 9.59
C GLU A 5 51.75 25.67 8.07
N ALA A 6 52.17 24.55 7.49
CA ALA A 6 51.38 23.96 6.42
C ALA A 6 50.08 23.41 7.06
N ALA A 7 49.22 24.33 7.50
CA ALA A 7 47.86 24.01 7.91
C ALA A 7 47.18 23.30 6.74
N ASN A 8 46.51 22.21 7.08
CA ASN A 8 45.71 21.35 6.24
C ASN A 8 44.75 22.20 5.37
N ARG A 9 45.09 22.43 4.10
CA ARG A 9 44.21 23.09 3.12
C ARG A 9 43.48 22.04 2.31
N TRP A 10 42.63 21.25 2.95
CA TRP A 10 41.71 20.34 2.23
C TRP A 10 40.36 20.05 2.90
N ASP A 11 40.01 20.76 3.98
CA ASP A 11 38.60 20.87 4.33
C ASP A 11 38.03 22.05 3.55
N ALA A 12 37.79 21.80 2.25
CA ALA A 12 36.77 22.56 1.54
C ALA A 12 35.45 22.09 2.15
N ASP A 13 35.01 22.83 3.17
CA ASP A 13 33.63 22.84 3.67
C ASP A 13 32.75 22.99 2.41
N ALA A 14 32.21 21.88 1.92
CA ALA A 14 31.05 21.94 1.06
C ALA A 14 29.96 22.45 1.98
N GLU A 15 29.52 23.69 1.77
CA GLU A 15 28.45 24.26 2.59
C GLU A 15 27.27 23.30 2.50
N GLU A 16 26.85 22.79 3.65
CA GLU A 16 25.70 21.91 3.76
C GLU A 16 24.48 22.68 3.29
N ASP A 17 23.67 22.03 2.47
CA ASP A 17 22.48 22.67 1.90
C ASP A 17 21.37 22.72 2.95
N GLU A 18 20.96 23.93 3.32
CA GLU A 18 19.91 24.20 4.31
C GLU A 18 18.60 24.68 3.67
N GLU A 19 18.56 24.86 2.35
CA GLU A 19 17.35 25.32 1.64
C GLU A 19 16.43 24.13 1.37
N ALA A 20 15.17 24.22 1.78
CA ALA A 20 14.20 23.18 1.46
C ALA A 20 13.63 23.35 0.04
N PRO A 21 13.25 22.25 -0.64
CA PRO A 21 12.54 22.32 -1.91
C PRO A 21 11.24 23.13 -1.82
N SER A 22 10.80 23.65 -2.97
CA SER A 22 9.44 24.19 -3.09
C SER A 22 8.38 23.11 -2.83
N SER A 23 7.23 23.48 -2.28
CA SER A 23 6.10 22.55 -2.16
C SER A 23 5.69 22.01 -3.53
N PRO A 24 5.37 20.70 -3.66
CA PRO A 24 4.73 20.17 -4.86
C PRO A 24 3.38 20.88 -5.10
N SER A 25 3.00 21.07 -6.36
CA SER A 25 1.75 21.76 -6.73
C SER A 25 0.90 20.94 -7.68
N ALA A 26 -0.36 21.34 -7.83
CA ALA A 26 -1.30 20.71 -8.78
C ALA A 26 -1.45 19.19 -8.55
N LEU A 27 -1.46 18.78 -7.27
CA LEU A 27 -1.76 17.40 -6.91
C LEU A 27 -3.15 17.04 -7.42
N THR A 28 -3.24 15.90 -8.11
CA THR A 28 -4.49 15.34 -8.61
C THR A 28 -4.50 13.84 -8.44
N ALA A 29 -5.70 13.28 -8.27
CA ALA A 29 -5.94 11.85 -8.24
C ALA A 29 -6.74 11.40 -9.47
N SER A 30 -6.46 10.19 -9.92
CA SER A 30 -7.10 9.52 -11.05
C SER A 30 -7.12 8.01 -10.81
N GLU A 31 -7.85 7.28 -11.65
CA GLU A 31 -7.89 5.80 -11.60
C GLU A 31 -8.21 5.26 -10.19
N VAL A 32 -9.09 5.93 -9.45
CA VAL A 32 -9.49 5.52 -8.11
C VAL A 32 -10.27 4.21 -8.19
N GLY A 33 -9.66 3.14 -7.68
CA GLY A 33 -10.19 1.79 -7.64
C GLY A 33 -10.80 1.43 -6.28
N TYR A 34 -10.89 0.13 -6.00
CA TYR A 34 -11.32 -0.39 -4.69
C TYR A 34 -10.22 -0.24 -3.63
N GLU A 35 -8.97 -0.51 -4.02
CA GLU A 35 -7.82 -0.54 -3.09
C GLU A 35 -6.63 0.30 -3.57
N THR A 36 -6.80 1.06 -4.66
CA THR A 36 -5.72 1.83 -5.29
C THR A 36 -6.18 3.19 -5.80
N ALA A 37 -5.23 4.12 -5.94
CA ALA A 37 -5.43 5.39 -6.64
C ALA A 37 -4.12 5.88 -7.26
N THR A 38 -4.20 6.47 -8.46
CA THR A 38 -3.04 7.06 -9.15
C THR A 38 -2.99 8.56 -8.88
N LEU A 39 -1.87 9.03 -8.33
CA LEU A 39 -1.59 10.41 -7.97
C LEU A 39 -0.58 11.02 -8.95
N THR A 40 -0.81 12.28 -9.35
CA THR A 40 0.13 13.05 -10.17
C THR A 40 0.22 14.49 -9.67
N TRP A 41 1.40 15.10 -9.79
CA TRP A 41 1.66 16.48 -9.37
C TRP A 41 2.73 17.13 -10.26
N GLU A 42 2.94 18.43 -10.11
CA GLU A 42 4.03 19.17 -10.74
C GLU A 42 5.32 19.10 -9.90
N ALA A 43 6.47 19.07 -10.59
CA ALA A 43 7.77 18.91 -9.94
C ALA A 43 8.13 20.12 -9.06
N SER A 44 8.64 19.84 -7.86
CA SER A 44 9.31 20.81 -7.02
C SER A 44 10.67 21.24 -7.59
N THR A 45 11.11 22.43 -7.19
CA THR A 45 12.45 22.94 -7.49
C THR A 45 13.24 23.14 -6.20
N ASP A 46 14.55 23.02 -6.32
CA ASP A 46 15.51 23.18 -5.23
C ASP A 46 16.82 23.78 -5.77
N ASN A 47 17.64 24.39 -4.91
CA ASN A 47 18.91 25.02 -5.29
C ASN A 47 20.00 23.98 -5.69
N VAL A 48 19.91 22.74 -5.20
CA VAL A 48 20.81 21.63 -5.53
C VAL A 48 20.07 20.54 -6.32
N ALA A 49 19.13 19.84 -5.68
CA ALA A 49 18.34 18.78 -6.31
C ALA A 49 17.24 18.23 -5.39
N VAL A 50 16.03 18.06 -5.94
CA VAL A 50 14.99 17.22 -5.35
C VAL A 50 15.32 15.75 -5.63
N THR A 51 15.37 14.92 -4.59
CA THR A 51 15.73 13.49 -4.69
C THR A 51 14.56 12.54 -4.54
N ARG A 52 13.50 12.95 -3.82
CA ARG A 52 12.34 12.10 -3.53
C ARG A 52 11.08 12.94 -3.26
N TYR A 53 9.94 12.35 -3.53
CA TYR A 53 8.63 12.77 -3.03
C TYR A 53 8.09 11.74 -2.06
N THR A 54 7.48 12.22 -0.98
CA THR A 54 6.81 11.42 0.04
C THR A 54 5.32 11.72 -0.01
N ILE A 55 4.52 10.66 -0.17
CA ILE A 55 3.06 10.74 -0.24
C ILE A 55 2.54 10.39 1.15
N SER A 56 1.66 11.24 1.66
CA SER A 56 0.98 11.00 2.93
C SER A 56 -0.51 10.76 2.71
N GLU A 57 -1.02 9.72 3.34
CA GLU A 57 -2.44 9.34 3.44
C GLU A 57 -2.90 9.59 4.88
N ASP A 58 -3.89 10.47 5.07
CA ASP A 58 -4.42 10.86 6.38
C ASP A 58 -3.33 11.30 7.38
N GLY A 59 -2.24 11.85 6.87
CA GLY A 59 -1.09 12.34 7.64
C GLY A 59 0.01 11.31 7.89
N GLU A 60 -0.18 10.05 7.50
CA GLU A 60 0.82 8.98 7.61
C GLU A 60 1.51 8.72 6.26
N GLU A 61 2.79 8.34 6.26
CA GLU A 61 3.52 8.04 5.03
C GLU A 61 2.97 6.77 4.36
N ALA A 62 2.44 6.91 3.14
CA ALA A 62 1.90 5.81 2.35
C ALA A 62 2.89 5.30 1.31
N ALA A 63 3.64 6.20 0.66
CA ALA A 63 4.55 5.84 -0.42
C ALA A 63 5.68 6.85 -0.61
N ASN A 64 6.71 6.42 -1.33
CA ASN A 64 7.82 7.26 -1.77
C ASN A 64 8.14 7.01 -3.23
N THR A 65 8.49 8.07 -3.96
CA THR A 65 8.86 7.96 -5.37
C THR A 65 9.85 9.06 -5.75
N THR A 66 10.63 8.83 -6.82
CA THR A 66 11.46 9.87 -7.44
C THR A 66 10.78 10.52 -8.63
N SER A 67 9.61 10.01 -9.04
CA SER A 67 8.80 10.54 -10.13
C SER A 67 7.73 11.49 -9.59
N THR A 68 7.13 12.30 -10.46
CA THR A 68 6.00 13.18 -10.11
C THR A 68 4.64 12.48 -10.25
N SER A 69 4.65 11.17 -10.11
CA SER A 69 3.46 10.32 -10.10
C SER A 69 3.71 9.03 -9.34
N THR A 70 2.68 8.52 -8.68
CA THR A 70 2.70 7.18 -8.09
C THR A 70 1.29 6.62 -8.00
N THR A 71 1.17 5.30 -7.92
CA THR A 71 -0.07 4.64 -7.49
C THR A 71 0.11 4.25 -6.03
N ILE A 72 -0.82 4.65 -5.17
CA ILE A 72 -0.92 4.12 -3.80
C ILE A 72 -1.84 2.89 -3.80
N SER A 73 -1.55 1.94 -2.92
CA SER A 73 -2.23 0.65 -2.78
C SER A 73 -2.68 0.42 -1.34
N ASP A 74 -3.28 -0.73 -1.08
CA ASP A 74 -3.71 -1.17 0.26
C ASP A 74 -4.77 -0.24 0.89
N LEU A 75 -5.51 0.49 0.04
CA LEU A 75 -6.65 1.29 0.46
C LEU A 75 -7.83 0.38 0.80
N THR A 76 -8.67 0.82 1.72
CA THR A 76 -9.92 0.13 2.06
C THR A 76 -11.03 0.58 1.10
N PRO A 77 -11.82 -0.35 0.51
CA PRO A 77 -12.99 0.00 -0.31
C PRO A 77 -14.00 0.90 0.42
N GLY A 78 -14.66 1.78 -0.32
CA GLY A 78 -15.68 2.72 0.20
C GLY A 78 -15.17 3.73 1.24
N THR A 79 -13.86 3.95 1.32
CA THR A 79 -13.23 4.81 2.33
C THR A 79 -12.74 6.11 1.71
N THR A 80 -12.91 7.22 2.43
CA THR A 80 -12.42 8.54 2.02
C THR A 80 -11.08 8.82 2.69
N TYR A 81 -10.10 9.23 1.89
CA TYR A 81 -8.73 9.52 2.29
C TYR A 81 -8.34 10.95 1.92
N THR A 82 -7.53 11.58 2.76
CA THR A 82 -6.89 12.87 2.47
C THR A 82 -5.44 12.64 2.07
N ILE A 83 -5.06 13.09 0.87
CA ILE A 83 -3.73 12.86 0.31
C ILE A 83 -2.96 14.18 0.21
N THR A 84 -1.68 14.14 0.59
CA THR A 84 -0.71 15.22 0.37
C THR A 84 0.63 14.68 -0.11
N VAL A 85 1.46 15.55 -0.69
CA VAL A 85 2.82 15.21 -1.12
C VAL A 85 3.82 16.25 -0.61
N THR A 86 4.97 15.78 -0.13
CA THR A 86 6.15 16.62 0.18
C THR A 86 7.33 16.23 -0.71
N ALA A 87 8.26 17.15 -0.91
CA ALA A 87 9.52 16.93 -1.62
C ALA A 87 10.69 16.92 -0.63
N VAL A 88 11.69 16.08 -0.92
CA VAL A 88 12.92 15.94 -0.13
C VAL A 88 14.12 16.13 -1.05
N ASP A 89 15.09 16.96 -0.65
CA ASP A 89 16.32 17.19 -1.40
C ASP A 89 17.43 16.16 -1.10
N ALA A 90 18.66 16.45 -1.52
CA ALA A 90 19.82 15.60 -1.28
C ALA A 90 20.43 15.73 0.12
N ALA A 91 20.19 16.84 0.82
CA ALA A 91 20.63 17.09 2.19
C ALA A 91 19.63 16.59 3.25
N GLY A 92 18.41 16.26 2.83
CA GLY A 92 17.33 15.79 3.67
C GLY A 92 16.37 16.89 4.14
N ASN A 93 16.42 18.10 3.57
CA ASN A 93 15.41 19.11 3.87
C ASN A 93 14.08 18.73 3.21
N ILE A 94 12.97 19.05 3.87
CA ILE A 94 11.61 18.67 3.47
C ILE A 94 10.82 19.94 3.18
N SER A 95 10.10 19.96 2.06
CA SER A 95 9.23 21.06 1.67
C SER A 95 7.99 21.18 2.59
N GLU A 96 7.26 22.30 2.49
CA GLU A 96 5.86 22.30 2.88
C GLU A 96 5.06 21.27 2.03
N ALA A 97 3.94 20.78 2.58
CA ALA A 97 3.06 19.88 1.86
C ALA A 97 2.35 20.59 0.70
N SER A 98 1.97 19.81 -0.31
CA SER A 98 1.08 20.25 -1.38
C SER A 98 -0.31 20.66 -0.87
N GLU A 99 -1.18 21.10 -1.79
CA GLU A 99 -2.60 21.11 -1.51
C GLU A 99 -3.11 19.70 -1.18
N GLU A 100 -4.15 19.61 -0.35
CA GLU A 100 -4.84 18.36 -0.02
C GLU A 100 -5.77 17.95 -1.18
N VAL A 101 -5.79 16.65 -1.47
CA VAL A 101 -6.79 16.03 -2.35
C VAL A 101 -7.53 14.95 -1.59
N GLU A 102 -8.85 15.06 -1.55
CA GLU A 102 -9.73 14.00 -1.03
C GLU A 102 -10.05 13.01 -2.16
N ILE A 103 -9.88 11.71 -1.88
CA ILE A 103 -10.32 10.62 -2.75
C ILE A 103 -11.27 9.70 -1.96
N THR A 104 -12.24 9.10 -2.65
CA THR A 104 -13.09 8.05 -2.09
C THR A 104 -12.95 6.81 -2.96
N THR A 105 -12.50 5.70 -2.39
CA THR A 105 -12.39 4.41 -3.10
C THR A 105 -13.77 3.86 -3.45
N ASN A 106 -13.81 3.00 -4.48
CA ASN A 106 -15.06 2.35 -4.88
C ASN A 106 -15.56 1.43 -3.76
N GLU A 107 -16.88 1.40 -3.55
CA GLU A 107 -17.50 0.46 -2.62
C GLU A 107 -17.47 -0.96 -3.19
N ASP A 108 -17.03 -1.92 -2.39
CA ASP A 108 -17.13 -3.33 -2.74
C ASP A 108 -18.51 -3.89 -2.37
N THR A 109 -19.26 -4.31 -3.38
CA THR A 109 -20.64 -4.81 -3.23
C THR A 109 -20.92 -6.07 -4.04
N GLU A 110 -19.91 -6.55 -4.78
CA GLU A 110 -20.02 -7.77 -5.55
C GLU A 110 -19.66 -8.94 -4.62
N ALA A 111 -20.43 -10.02 -4.72
CA ALA A 111 -20.19 -11.19 -3.88
C ALA A 111 -19.21 -12.12 -4.59
N PRO A 112 -18.34 -12.82 -3.83
CA PRO A 112 -17.47 -13.83 -4.41
C PRO A 112 -18.26 -14.87 -5.21
N THR A 113 -17.63 -15.39 -6.26
CA THR A 113 -18.23 -16.50 -7.00
C THR A 113 -18.40 -17.73 -6.12
N THR A 114 -19.32 -18.64 -6.48
CA THR A 114 -19.46 -19.89 -5.72
C THR A 114 -18.21 -20.75 -5.91
N PRO A 115 -17.66 -21.37 -4.82
CA PRO A 115 -16.54 -22.29 -4.94
C PRO A 115 -16.88 -23.44 -5.91
N ALA A 116 -16.00 -23.67 -6.88
CA ALA A 116 -16.22 -24.71 -7.89
C ALA A 116 -15.55 -26.02 -7.47
N THR A 117 -15.95 -27.12 -8.11
CA THR A 117 -15.25 -28.43 -8.04
C THR A 117 -15.00 -28.94 -6.61
N LEU A 118 -16.00 -28.87 -5.73
CA LEU A 118 -15.88 -29.48 -4.40
C LEU A 118 -15.65 -31.00 -4.54
N THR A 119 -14.56 -31.47 -3.96
CA THR A 119 -14.13 -32.87 -3.93
C THR A 119 -13.95 -33.32 -2.49
N VAL A 120 -14.31 -34.58 -2.24
CA VAL A 120 -14.20 -35.23 -0.94
C VAL A 120 -13.29 -36.43 -1.08
N THR A 121 -12.26 -36.49 -0.25
CA THR A 121 -11.25 -37.55 -0.23
C THR A 121 -11.01 -38.01 1.21
N GLU A 122 -10.21 -39.08 1.37
CA GLU A 122 -9.77 -39.57 2.68
C GLU A 122 -10.90 -39.78 3.71
N VAL A 123 -12.04 -40.29 3.24
CA VAL A 123 -13.21 -40.53 4.08
C VAL A 123 -12.92 -41.69 5.05
N THR A 124 -13.08 -41.40 6.34
CA THR A 124 -13.02 -42.39 7.42
C THR A 124 -14.35 -42.42 8.17
N ALA A 125 -14.44 -43.27 9.21
CA ALA A 125 -15.61 -43.27 10.09
C ALA A 125 -15.79 -41.95 10.87
N ALA A 126 -14.76 -41.10 10.97
CA ALA A 126 -14.77 -39.90 11.80
C ALA A 126 -14.24 -38.64 11.11
N SER A 127 -13.89 -38.70 9.82
CA SER A 127 -13.30 -37.56 9.10
C SER A 127 -13.47 -37.65 7.59
N ALA A 128 -13.35 -36.50 6.93
CA ALA A 128 -13.21 -36.41 5.48
C ALA A 128 -12.36 -35.18 5.11
N SER A 129 -11.55 -35.30 4.06
CA SER A 129 -10.78 -34.19 3.51
C SER A 129 -11.55 -33.56 2.34
N LEU A 130 -11.72 -32.24 2.39
CA LEU A 130 -12.40 -31.43 1.38
C LEU A 130 -11.39 -30.60 0.61
N SER A 131 -11.59 -30.47 -0.69
CA SER A 131 -10.87 -29.51 -1.53
C SER A 131 -11.78 -28.94 -2.61
N TRP A 132 -11.62 -27.67 -2.94
CA TRP A 132 -12.40 -26.97 -3.97
C TRP A 132 -11.51 -26.01 -4.76
N ASP A 133 -12.01 -25.54 -5.91
CA ASP A 133 -11.37 -24.48 -6.66
C ASP A 133 -11.65 -23.13 -6.00
N ALA A 134 -10.65 -22.26 -5.97
CA ALA A 134 -10.79 -20.91 -5.42
C ALA A 134 -11.92 -20.17 -6.14
N SER A 135 -12.70 -19.42 -5.36
CA SER A 135 -13.62 -18.44 -5.92
C SER A 135 -12.83 -17.25 -6.48
N THR A 136 -13.53 -16.35 -7.15
CA THR A 136 -12.99 -15.08 -7.64
C THR A 136 -13.85 -13.94 -7.13
N ASP A 137 -13.20 -12.81 -6.89
CA ASP A 137 -13.83 -11.57 -6.43
C ASP A 137 -13.07 -10.37 -7.03
N ASN A 138 -13.68 -9.18 -7.02
CA ASN A 138 -13.09 -7.92 -7.50
C ASN A 138 -12.15 -7.27 -6.49
N VAL A 139 -12.24 -7.62 -5.20
CA VAL A 139 -11.32 -7.17 -4.14
C VAL A 139 -10.58 -8.38 -3.57
N GLU A 140 -11.17 -9.05 -2.59
CA GLU A 140 -10.57 -10.22 -1.97
C GLU A 140 -11.63 -11.19 -1.44
N ILE A 141 -11.23 -12.44 -1.28
CA ILE A 141 -12.07 -13.46 -0.63
C ILE A 141 -11.57 -13.61 0.80
N ALA A 142 -12.38 -13.15 1.75
CA ALA A 142 -12.04 -13.24 3.17
C ALA A 142 -11.92 -14.70 3.64
N GLU A 143 -12.91 -15.53 3.34
CA GLU A 143 -12.99 -16.90 3.86
C GLU A 143 -14.00 -17.80 3.13
N TYR A 144 -13.94 -19.10 3.45
CA TYR A 144 -14.90 -20.12 3.05
C TYR A 144 -15.52 -20.77 4.29
N ASP A 145 -16.84 -20.69 4.39
CA ASP A 145 -17.60 -21.45 5.38
C ASP A 145 -17.82 -22.89 4.91
N VAL A 146 -17.50 -23.85 5.80
CA VAL A 146 -17.73 -25.28 5.60
C VAL A 146 -18.96 -25.70 6.40
N TYR A 147 -19.95 -26.26 5.71
CA TYR A 147 -21.16 -26.83 6.31
C TYR A 147 -21.21 -28.35 6.12
N VAL A 148 -21.59 -29.07 7.17
CA VAL A 148 -21.79 -30.53 7.15
C VAL A 148 -23.26 -30.79 7.46
N ASN A 149 -23.97 -31.49 6.56
CA ASN A 149 -25.41 -31.72 6.67
C ASN A 149 -26.25 -30.43 6.83
N GLY A 150 -25.76 -29.31 6.31
CA GLY A 150 -26.42 -28.00 6.41
C GLY A 150 -26.15 -27.26 7.73
N GLU A 151 -25.35 -27.81 8.64
CA GLU A 151 -24.91 -27.14 9.86
C GLU A 151 -23.48 -26.60 9.71
N TYR A 152 -23.23 -25.40 10.23
CA TYR A 152 -21.92 -24.77 10.19
C TYR A 152 -20.89 -25.61 10.95
N ASN A 153 -19.76 -25.91 10.30
CA ASN A 153 -18.67 -26.66 10.91
C ASN A 153 -17.50 -25.75 11.28
N ALA A 154 -17.01 -24.97 10.33
CA ALA A 154 -15.86 -24.09 10.50
C ALA A 154 -15.73 -23.11 9.32
N THR A 155 -14.83 -22.15 9.46
CA THR A 155 -14.36 -21.27 8.39
C THR A 155 -12.87 -21.49 8.11
N THR A 156 -12.44 -21.26 6.87
CA THR A 156 -11.03 -21.31 6.46
C THR A 156 -10.77 -20.35 5.29
N ALA A 157 -9.61 -19.70 5.26
CA ALA A 157 -9.15 -18.94 4.09
C ALA A 157 -8.54 -19.84 2.99
N ASN A 158 -8.25 -21.11 3.30
CA ASN A 158 -7.67 -22.05 2.36
C ASN A 158 -8.75 -22.76 1.52
N THR A 159 -8.37 -23.24 0.35
CA THR A 159 -9.24 -24.04 -0.53
C THR A 159 -9.28 -25.53 -0.19
N THR A 160 -8.78 -25.89 1.00
CA THR A 160 -8.81 -27.24 1.55
C THR A 160 -9.19 -27.21 3.02
N PHE A 161 -9.89 -28.24 3.48
CA PHE A 161 -10.32 -28.37 4.87
C PHE A 161 -10.53 -29.83 5.25
N THR A 162 -10.04 -30.26 6.42
CA THR A 162 -10.35 -31.58 6.96
C THR A 162 -11.44 -31.48 8.00
N VAL A 163 -12.61 -32.03 7.68
CA VAL A 163 -13.68 -32.21 8.66
C VAL A 163 -13.31 -33.39 9.56
N ALA A 164 -13.39 -33.18 10.87
CA ALA A 164 -13.14 -34.22 11.88
C ALA A 164 -14.34 -34.36 12.82
N GLY A 165 -14.40 -35.47 13.56
CA GLY A 165 -15.47 -35.75 14.51
C GLY A 165 -16.81 -36.10 13.86
N LEU A 166 -16.79 -36.67 12.64
CA LEU A 166 -18.00 -37.18 12.00
C LEU A 166 -18.56 -38.38 12.79
N GLU A 167 -19.88 -38.44 12.89
CA GLU A 167 -20.62 -39.57 13.47
C GLU A 167 -21.31 -40.33 12.32
N ALA A 168 -21.50 -41.65 12.50
CA ALA A 168 -22.07 -42.54 11.49
C ALA A 168 -23.61 -42.55 11.46
#